data_AF-A0A9X7UEP4-F1
#
_entry.id   AF-A0A9X7UEP4-F1
#
_cell.length_a   1.000
_cell.length_b   1.000
_cell.length_c   1.000
_cell.angle_alpha   90.00
_cell.angle_beta   90.00
_cell.angle_gamma   90.00
#
_symmetry.space_group_name_H-M   'P 1'
#
loop_
_entity.id
_entity.type
_entity.pdbx_description
1 polymer ?
#
loop_
_entity_poly.entity_id
_entity_poly.type
_entity_poly.pdbx_seq_one_letter_code
_entity_poly.pdbx_strand_id
1 'polypeptide(L)'
;MYQSPIHACAEAPRLDMPGLLEVLARNSARPRYAFMVLNLIAKVAGPGGSAGPTVQREGRAVSIRDWLCDALMPMGHREPKRVALASRIREELARAAALPDDPAAAVIAIDSEIRERLRASGKTNVSRAVSDLVRAGLIVRHYQGYCVDHHNRGGQRQAVYTLTPIARQLLRDESPAQVSDSRPARFAR
;
A
#
# COMPACT_ATOMS: atom_id res chain seq x y z
N MET A 1 -16.61 -46.88 -22.58
CA MET A 1 -15.46 -46.10 -23.06
C MET A 1 -15.45 -44.78 -22.32
N TYR A 2 -14.62 -44.64 -21.28
CA TYR A 2 -14.45 -43.39 -20.55
C TYR A 2 -13.54 -42.46 -21.37
N GLN A 3 -14.10 -41.38 -21.90
CA GLN A 3 -13.32 -40.31 -22.50
C GLN A 3 -12.70 -39.44 -21.41
N SER A 4 -11.39 -39.30 -21.51
CA SER A 4 -10.50 -38.62 -20.57
C SER A 4 -10.81 -37.13 -20.44
N PRO A 5 -10.65 -36.53 -19.25
CA PRO A 5 -10.78 -35.09 -19.08
C PRO A 5 -9.63 -34.37 -19.79
N ILE A 6 -9.99 -33.30 -20.48
CA ILE A 6 -9.11 -32.33 -21.15
C ILE A 6 -7.98 -31.94 -20.19
N HIS A 7 -6.75 -32.14 -20.64
CA HIS A 7 -5.55 -31.67 -19.94
C HIS A 7 -5.66 -30.18 -19.65
N ALA A 8 -5.91 -29.83 -18.39
CA ALA A 8 -5.62 -28.51 -17.85
C ALA A 8 -4.10 -28.39 -17.75
N CYS A 9 -3.45 -27.80 -18.75
CA CYS A 9 -2.08 -27.32 -18.62
C CYS A 9 -1.88 -26.10 -19.52
N ALA A 10 -2.29 -24.94 -19.02
CA ALA A 10 -1.59 -23.70 -19.32
C ALA A 10 -1.01 -23.26 -17.98
N GLU A 11 0.22 -23.68 -17.71
CA GLU A 11 1.03 -23.14 -16.62
C GLU A 11 1.07 -21.63 -16.85
N ALA A 12 0.26 -20.88 -16.09
CA ALA A 12 0.27 -19.42 -16.18
C ALA A 12 1.73 -18.98 -15.97
N PRO A 13 2.29 -18.12 -16.84
CA PRO A 13 3.68 -17.72 -16.72
C PRO A 13 3.94 -17.29 -15.28
N ARG A 14 4.90 -17.96 -14.61
CA ARG A 14 5.32 -17.53 -13.28
C ARG A 14 5.87 -16.12 -13.45
N LEU A 15 5.12 -15.14 -12.96
CA LEU A 15 5.56 -13.76 -12.95
C LEU A 15 6.75 -13.69 -11.99
N ASP A 16 7.90 -13.27 -12.49
CA ASP A 16 9.09 -12.98 -11.69
C ASP A 16 9.17 -11.47 -11.37
N MET A 17 10.17 -11.05 -10.58
CA MET A 17 10.28 -9.64 -10.18
C MET A 17 10.47 -8.69 -11.37
N PRO A 18 11.34 -8.97 -12.37
CA PRO A 18 11.42 -8.18 -13.59
C PRO A 18 10.09 -8.09 -14.33
N GLY A 19 9.39 -9.22 -14.50
CA GLY A 19 8.08 -9.28 -15.16
C GLY A 19 7.01 -8.48 -14.41
N LEU A 20 7.01 -8.51 -13.07
CA LEU A 20 6.12 -7.67 -12.27
C LEU A 20 6.39 -6.19 -12.50
N LEU A 21 7.66 -5.77 -12.46
CA LEU A 21 8.03 -4.37 -12.70
C LEU A 21 7.65 -3.91 -14.11
N GLU A 22 7.77 -4.79 -15.10
CA GLU A 22 7.34 -4.53 -16.47
C GLU A 22 5.81 -4.39 -16.57
N VAL A 23 5.05 -5.30 -15.96
CA VAL A 23 3.58 -5.21 -15.87
C VAL A 23 3.16 -3.90 -15.22
N LEU A 24 3.83 -3.49 -14.14
CA LEU A 24 3.55 -2.23 -13.46
C LEU A 24 3.91 -1.01 -14.32
N ALA A 25 5.05 -1.04 -15.03
CA ALA A 25 5.49 0.04 -15.91
C ALA A 25 4.52 0.26 -17.08
N ARG A 26 3.90 -0.81 -17.59
CA ARG A 26 2.88 -0.75 -18.64
C ARG A 26 1.52 -0.25 -18.14
N ASN A 27 1.16 -0.54 -16.89
CA ASN A 27 -0.19 -0.28 -16.36
C ASN A 27 -0.30 0.95 -15.47
N SER A 28 0.82 1.51 -14.99
CA SER A 28 0.84 2.67 -14.10
C SER A 28 1.85 3.72 -14.54
N ALA A 29 1.45 4.99 -14.48
CA ALA A 29 2.36 6.11 -14.65
C ALA A 29 3.38 6.25 -13.48
N ARG A 30 3.18 5.52 -12.38
CA ARG A 30 4.05 5.54 -11.19
C ARG A 30 4.35 4.09 -10.74
N PRO A 31 5.11 3.32 -11.53
CA PRO A 31 5.30 1.88 -11.28
C PRO A 31 5.91 1.57 -9.91
N ARG A 32 6.87 2.40 -9.45
CA ARG A 32 7.45 2.27 -8.09
C ARG A 32 6.42 2.45 -6.98
N TYR A 33 5.54 3.44 -7.13
CA TYR A 33 4.48 3.71 -6.16
C TYR A 33 3.44 2.58 -6.14
N ALA A 34 3.05 2.07 -7.32
CA ALA A 34 2.14 0.93 -7.43
C ALA A 34 2.76 -0.34 -6.81
N PHE A 35 4.04 -0.61 -7.07
CA PHE A 35 4.79 -1.71 -6.46
C PHE A 35 4.79 -1.63 -4.92
N MET A 36 5.01 -0.44 -4.37
CA MET A 36 4.98 -0.24 -2.92
C MET A 36 3.58 -0.44 -2.32
N VAL A 37 2.54 0.07 -2.99
CA VAL A 37 1.15 -0.18 -2.57
C VAL A 37 0.84 -1.67 -2.56
N LEU A 38 1.27 -2.41 -3.59
CA LEU A 38 1.11 -3.86 -3.67
C LEU A 38 1.80 -4.58 -2.50
N ASN A 39 3.05 -4.21 -2.21
CA ASN A 39 3.81 -4.77 -1.08
C ASN A 39 3.15 -4.49 0.28
N LEU A 40 2.66 -3.27 0.48
CA LEU A 40 1.96 -2.92 1.71
C LEU A 40 0.65 -3.70 1.86
N ILE A 41 -0.13 -3.86 0.78
CA ILE A 41 -1.32 -4.70 0.79
C ILE A 41 -0.95 -6.15 1.15
N ALA A 42 0.13 -6.69 0.57
CA ALA A 42 0.56 -8.04 0.86
C ALA A 42 1.01 -8.24 2.30
N LYS A 43 1.68 -7.25 2.88
CA LYS A 43 2.14 -7.28 4.28
C LYS A 43 0.99 -7.43 5.28
N VAL A 44 -0.17 -6.87 5.00
CA VAL A 44 -1.36 -6.94 5.87
C VAL A 44 -2.41 -7.93 5.39
N ALA A 45 -2.12 -8.65 4.30
CA ALA A 45 -3.01 -9.68 3.79
C ALA A 45 -2.96 -10.91 4.70
N GLY A 46 -4.13 -11.43 5.08
CA GLY A 46 -4.24 -12.67 5.84
C GLY A 46 -3.85 -13.91 5.00
N PRO A 47 -3.96 -15.13 5.56
CA PRO A 47 -3.62 -16.38 4.86
C PRO A 47 -4.36 -16.57 3.52
N GLY A 48 -5.59 -16.05 3.43
CA GLY A 48 -6.39 -16.04 2.21
C GLY A 48 -5.98 -14.99 1.16
N GLY A 49 -4.93 -14.20 1.42
CA GLY A 49 -4.44 -13.11 0.58
C GLY A 49 -5.35 -11.89 0.53
N SER A 50 -6.32 -11.80 1.43
CA SER A 50 -7.23 -10.65 1.56
C SER A 50 -6.73 -9.69 2.64
N ALA A 51 -6.77 -8.40 2.34
CA ALA A 51 -6.36 -7.31 3.21
C ALA A 51 -7.53 -6.33 3.39
N GLY A 52 -7.86 -6.04 4.64
CA GLY A 52 -8.98 -5.17 5.03
C GLY A 52 -10.22 -5.95 5.48
N PRO A 53 -11.33 -5.25 5.80
CA PRO A 53 -11.56 -3.81 5.61
C PRO A 53 -10.78 -2.91 6.58
N THR A 54 -10.40 -3.45 7.74
CA THR A 54 -9.60 -2.77 8.76
C THR A 54 -8.26 -3.45 8.96
N VAL A 55 -7.27 -2.66 9.37
CA VAL A 55 -5.91 -3.10 9.71
C VAL A 55 -5.64 -2.70 11.15
N GLN A 56 -5.07 -3.62 11.94
CA GLN A 56 -4.67 -3.34 13.31
C GLN A 56 -3.34 -2.57 13.32
N ARG A 57 -3.33 -1.39 13.95
CA ARG A 57 -2.13 -0.57 14.13
C ARG A 57 -2.13 0.00 15.55
N GLU A 58 -1.07 -0.29 16.32
CA GLU A 58 -0.89 0.27 17.68
C GLU A 58 -2.13 0.07 18.58
N GLY A 59 -2.76 -1.10 18.49
CA GLY A 59 -3.97 -1.43 19.26
C GLY A 59 -5.27 -0.80 18.75
N ARG A 60 -5.26 -0.08 17.62
CA ARG A 60 -6.45 0.52 17.00
C ARG A 60 -6.72 -0.09 15.62
N ALA A 61 -8.00 -0.34 15.34
CA ALA A 61 -8.46 -0.71 14.02
C ALA A 61 -8.63 0.55 13.15
N VAL A 62 -7.85 0.64 12.08
CA VAL A 62 -7.92 1.73 11.09
C VAL A 62 -8.38 1.18 9.74
N SER A 63 -9.02 2.00 8.90
CA SER A 63 -9.39 1.55 7.54
C SER A 63 -8.14 1.23 6.73
N ILE A 64 -8.20 0.22 5.85
CA ILE A 64 -7.04 -0.12 5.00
C ILE A 64 -6.57 1.06 4.13
N ARG A 65 -7.49 1.94 3.73
CA ARG A 65 -7.16 3.13 2.93
C ARG A 65 -6.36 4.15 3.74
N ASP A 66 -6.80 4.44 4.96
CA ASP A 66 -6.10 5.38 5.83
C ASP A 66 -4.75 4.80 6.27
N TRP A 67 -4.70 3.51 6.55
CA TRP A 67 -3.45 2.79 6.82
C TRP A 67 -2.47 2.87 5.66
N LEU A 68 -2.90 2.62 4.42
CA LEU A 68 -2.05 2.73 3.23
C LEU A 68 -1.53 4.17 3.04
N CYS A 69 -2.39 5.17 3.23
CA CYS A 69 -1.98 6.57 3.13
C CYS A 69 -0.87 6.86 4.14
N ASP A 70 -1.07 6.49 5.41
CA ASP A 70 -0.11 6.70 6.48
C ASP A 70 1.21 5.94 6.27
N ALA A 71 1.15 4.68 5.84
CA ALA A 71 2.34 3.85 5.59
C ALA A 71 3.21 4.39 4.44
N LEU A 72 2.60 5.10 3.48
CA LEU A 72 3.31 5.72 2.34
C LEU A 72 3.85 7.12 2.66
N MET A 73 3.46 7.74 3.79
CA MET A 73 3.90 9.08 4.17
C MET A 73 5.42 9.26 4.29
N PRO A 74 6.20 8.31 4.86
CA PRO A 74 7.65 8.47 4.99
C PRO A 74 8.34 8.53 3.62
N MET A 75 7.80 7.85 2.61
CA MET A 75 8.42 7.71 1.30
C MET A 75 8.33 8.97 0.44
N GLY A 76 7.29 9.79 0.66
CA GLY A 76 7.18 11.07 -0.05
C GLY A 76 8.29 12.07 0.32
N HIS A 77 8.94 11.94 1.50
CA HIS A 77 9.98 12.88 1.98
C HIS A 77 11.15 13.05 1.01
N ARG A 78 11.43 12.05 0.19
CA ARG A 78 12.56 12.04 -0.74
C ARG A 78 12.23 12.55 -2.15
N GLU A 79 10.97 12.87 -2.46
CA GLU A 79 10.63 13.44 -3.77
C GLU A 79 11.00 14.94 -3.83
N PRO A 80 11.75 15.42 -4.85
CA PRO A 80 12.10 16.84 -5.00
C PRO A 80 10.89 17.79 -4.97
N LYS A 81 9.74 17.31 -5.46
CA LYS A 81 8.46 18.03 -5.42
C LYS A 81 7.95 18.26 -3.99
N ARG A 82 8.25 17.35 -3.06
CA ARG A 82 7.87 17.51 -1.65
C ARG A 82 8.82 18.44 -0.91
N VAL A 83 10.12 18.45 -1.25
CA VAL A 83 11.04 19.48 -0.75
C VAL A 83 10.53 20.87 -1.15
N ALA A 84 10.13 21.04 -2.42
CA ALA A 84 9.52 22.29 -2.89
C ALA A 84 8.19 22.62 -2.18
N LEU A 85 7.36 21.61 -1.90
CA LEU A 85 6.12 21.80 -1.13
C LEU A 85 6.40 22.21 0.33
N ALA A 86 7.39 21.60 0.97
CA ALA A 86 7.81 21.92 2.33
C ALA A 86 8.31 23.37 2.43
N SER A 87 9.12 23.81 1.45
CA SER A 87 9.53 25.22 1.34
C SER A 87 8.34 26.17 1.22
N ARG A 88 7.37 25.86 0.34
CA ARG A 88 6.16 26.68 0.19
C ARG A 88 5.31 26.74 1.45
N ILE A 89 5.10 25.62 2.13
CA ILE A 89 4.34 25.56 3.38
C ILE A 89 5.02 26.37 4.48
N ARG A 90 6.35 26.27 4.59
CA ARG A 90 7.12 27.09 5.53
C ARG A 90 6.94 28.58 5.26
N GLU A 91 7.01 29.00 4.00
CA GLU A 91 6.76 30.39 3.63
C GLU A 91 5.31 30.84 3.90
N GLU A 92 4.33 29.98 3.67
CA GLU A 92 2.91 30.27 3.97
C GLU A 92 2.68 30.45 5.47
N LEU A 93 3.19 29.54 6.30
CA LEU A 93 3.05 29.62 7.76
C LEU A 93 3.81 30.82 8.34
N ALA A 94 4.94 31.21 7.73
CA ALA A 94 5.67 32.41 8.11
C ALA A 94 4.89 33.69 7.77
N ARG A 95 4.30 33.75 6.57
CA ARG A 95 3.44 34.87 6.16
C ARG A 95 2.19 34.99 7.04
N ALA A 96 1.67 33.88 7.54
CA ALA A 96 0.50 33.84 8.40
C ALA A 96 0.80 34.05 9.90
N ALA A 97 2.07 34.25 10.28
CA ALA A 97 2.52 34.30 11.69
C ALA A 97 2.06 33.08 12.51
N ALA A 98 1.93 31.91 11.87
CA ALA A 98 1.43 30.66 12.45
C ALA A 98 2.57 29.68 12.80
N LEU A 99 3.82 30.10 12.64
CA LEU A 99 4.99 29.34 13.06
C LEU A 99 5.28 29.61 14.55
N PRO A 100 5.39 28.55 15.38
CA PRO A 100 5.92 28.69 16.73
C PRO A 100 7.33 29.30 16.74
N ASP A 101 7.64 30.10 17.76
CA ASP A 101 8.97 30.68 17.96
C ASP A 101 10.04 29.62 18.29
N ASP A 102 9.62 28.51 18.91
CA ASP A 102 10.50 27.36 19.16
C ASP A 102 10.83 26.64 17.83
N PRO A 103 12.11 26.54 17.45
CA PRO A 103 12.52 25.85 16.24
C PRO A 103 12.09 24.38 16.18
N ALA A 104 12.03 23.67 17.32
CA ALA A 104 11.61 22.28 17.35
C ALA A 104 10.09 22.14 17.13
N ALA A 105 9.29 22.95 17.81
CA ALA A 105 7.84 23.04 17.58
C ALA A 105 7.50 23.50 16.16
N ALA A 106 8.28 24.42 15.58
CA ALA A 106 8.11 24.86 14.20
C ALA A 106 8.31 23.74 13.18
N VAL A 107 9.33 22.88 13.37
CA VAL A 107 9.54 21.69 12.54
C VAL A 107 8.35 20.72 12.66
N ILE A 108 7.87 20.49 13.89
CA ILE A 108 6.71 19.60 14.13
C ILE A 108 5.44 20.14 13.46
N ALA A 109 5.19 21.45 13.53
CA ALA A 109 4.05 22.10 12.91
C ALA A 109 4.09 22.01 11.38
N ILE A 110 5.25 22.31 10.77
CA ILE A 110 5.48 22.16 9.33
C ILE A 110 5.28 20.70 8.91
N ASP A 111 5.84 19.75 9.64
CA ASP A 111 5.70 18.32 9.35
C ASP A 111 4.25 17.83 9.50
N SER A 112 3.47 18.43 10.40
CA SER A 112 2.05 18.13 10.55
C SER A 112 1.24 18.63 9.35
N GLU A 113 1.46 19.88 8.93
CA GLU A 113 0.79 20.50 7.78
C GLU A 113 1.15 19.80 6.46
N ILE A 114 2.43 19.47 6.28
CA ILE A 114 2.90 18.60 5.18
C ILE A 114 2.14 17.28 5.24
N ARG A 115 2.07 16.65 6.42
CA ARG A 115 1.38 15.37 6.58
C ARG A 115 -0.08 15.45 6.19
N GLU A 116 -0.77 16.52 6.55
CA GLU A 116 -2.18 16.73 6.27
C GLU A 116 -2.45 16.93 4.77
N ARG A 117 -1.69 17.80 4.10
CA ARG A 117 -1.81 18.03 2.65
C ARG A 117 -1.45 16.79 1.83
N LEU A 118 -0.46 16.02 2.27
CA LEU A 118 -0.12 14.73 1.67
C LEU A 118 -1.16 13.65 1.97
N ARG A 119 -1.81 13.64 3.13
CA ARG A 119 -2.95 12.75 3.41
C ARG A 119 -4.14 13.06 2.50
N ALA A 120 -4.45 14.34 2.29
CA ALA A 120 -5.51 14.78 1.38
C ALA A 120 -5.23 14.32 -0.06
N SER A 121 -3.98 14.46 -0.54
CA SER A 121 -3.55 13.97 -1.86
C SER A 121 -3.37 12.44 -1.90
N GLY A 122 -3.06 11.83 -0.76
CA GLY A 122 -2.69 10.43 -0.59
C GLY A 122 -3.84 9.49 -0.90
N LYS A 123 -5.06 9.85 -0.49
CA LYS A 123 -6.27 9.05 -0.79
C LYS A 123 -6.49 8.89 -2.30
N THR A 124 -6.32 9.97 -3.07
CA THR A 124 -6.43 9.94 -4.53
C THR A 124 -5.31 9.14 -5.18
N ASN A 125 -4.07 9.31 -4.69
CA ASN A 125 -2.92 8.57 -5.20
C ASN A 125 -3.01 7.07 -4.92
N VAL A 126 -3.39 6.67 -3.71
CA VAL A 126 -3.64 5.27 -3.34
C VAL A 126 -4.77 4.69 -4.19
N SER A 127 -5.90 5.40 -4.35
CA SER A 127 -7.02 4.93 -5.16
C SER A 127 -6.63 4.70 -6.64
N ARG A 128 -5.83 5.61 -7.20
CA ARG A 128 -5.29 5.48 -8.56
C ARG A 128 -4.36 4.26 -8.66
N ALA A 129 -3.39 4.14 -7.74
CA ALA A 129 -2.45 3.02 -7.72
C ALA A 129 -3.16 1.67 -7.59
N VAL A 130 -4.13 1.57 -6.67
CA VAL A 130 -5.00 0.39 -6.55
C VAL A 130 -5.75 0.11 -7.86
N SER A 131 -6.22 1.14 -8.56
CA SER A 131 -6.91 0.93 -9.84
C SER A 131 -5.97 0.44 -10.93
N ASP A 132 -4.72 0.92 -10.96
CA ASP A 132 -3.68 0.41 -11.87
C ASP A 132 -3.33 -1.06 -11.54
N LEU A 133 -3.24 -1.42 -10.24
CA LEU A 133 -3.01 -2.80 -9.80
C LEU A 133 -4.17 -3.75 -10.16
N VAL A 134 -5.41 -3.27 -10.09
CA VAL A 134 -6.59 -4.02 -10.55
C VAL A 134 -6.52 -4.21 -12.08
N ARG A 135 -6.19 -3.16 -12.83
CA ARG A 135 -6.02 -3.24 -14.29
C ARG A 135 -4.92 -4.22 -14.69
N ALA A 136 -3.84 -4.26 -13.91
CA ALA A 136 -2.72 -5.18 -14.08
C ALA A 136 -3.05 -6.64 -13.67
N GLY A 137 -4.24 -6.92 -13.12
CA GLY A 137 -4.61 -8.26 -12.67
C GLY A 137 -3.87 -8.75 -11.42
N LEU A 138 -3.26 -7.83 -10.66
CA LEU A 138 -2.46 -8.16 -9.48
C LEU A 138 -3.30 -8.21 -8.20
N ILE A 139 -4.39 -7.44 -8.16
CA ILE A 139 -5.33 -7.43 -7.04
C ILE A 139 -6.78 -7.42 -7.52
N VAL A 140 -7.68 -7.95 -6.69
CA VAL A 140 -9.12 -7.81 -6.83
C VAL A 140 -9.62 -6.90 -5.72
N ARG A 141 -10.37 -5.85 -6.09
CA ARG A 141 -11.00 -4.92 -5.15
C ARG A 141 -12.45 -5.32 -4.93
N HIS A 142 -12.81 -5.58 -3.67
CA HIS A 142 -14.18 -5.77 -3.24
C HIS A 142 -14.53 -4.80 -2.11
N TYR A 143 -15.80 -4.78 -1.73
CA TYR A 143 -16.35 -3.83 -0.78
C TYR A 143 -17.20 -4.56 0.26
N GLN A 144 -16.96 -4.28 1.53
CA GLN A 144 -17.71 -4.86 2.65
C GLN A 144 -18.39 -3.73 3.46
N GLY A 145 -19.60 -3.97 3.97
CA GLY A 145 -20.36 -3.02 4.80
C GLY A 145 -21.79 -2.78 4.31
N TYR A 146 -22.62 -2.16 5.15
CA TYR A 146 -24.06 -1.97 4.91
C TYR A 146 -24.32 -0.98 3.76
N CYS A 147 -25.23 -1.37 2.86
CA CYS A 147 -25.64 -0.61 1.68
C CYS A 147 -26.96 0.10 1.98
N VAL A 148 -27.00 1.43 1.85
CA VAL A 148 -28.24 2.16 1.59
C VAL A 148 -27.99 2.95 0.32
N ASP A 149 -28.87 2.76 -0.66
CA ASP A 149 -28.73 3.21 -2.04
C ASP A 149 -28.36 4.69 -2.15
N HIS A 150 -27.31 5.01 -2.91
CA HIS A 150 -27.17 6.37 -3.41
C HIS A 150 -26.53 6.43 -4.80
N HIS A 151 -27.20 7.17 -5.66
CA HIS A 151 -26.81 7.45 -7.05
C HIS A 151 -25.51 8.30 -7.16
N ASN A 152 -24.95 8.78 -6.04
CA ASN A 152 -23.66 9.46 -5.99
C ASN A 152 -22.83 9.01 -4.78
N ARG A 153 -21.56 8.67 -5.04
CA ARG A 153 -20.43 8.36 -4.13
C ARG A 153 -20.70 8.63 -2.63
N GLY A 154 -20.83 7.57 -1.81
CA GLY A 154 -20.87 7.77 -0.35
C GLY A 154 -21.29 6.59 0.52
N GLY A 155 -21.70 5.44 -0.05
CA GLY A 155 -22.00 4.27 0.77
C GLY A 155 -20.79 3.92 1.66
N GLN A 156 -21.02 3.68 2.95
CA GLN A 156 -20.06 3.31 4.02
C GLN A 156 -19.31 1.99 3.76
N ARG A 157 -19.18 1.60 2.49
CA ARG A 157 -18.48 0.43 1.98
C ARG A 157 -16.98 0.60 2.17
N GLN A 158 -16.43 -0.26 3.01
CA GLN A 158 -15.02 -0.34 3.28
C GLN A 158 -14.34 -1.18 2.19
N ALA A 159 -13.20 -0.70 1.70
CA ALA A 159 -12.45 -1.40 0.68
C ALA A 159 -11.76 -2.62 1.27
N VAL A 160 -11.77 -3.71 0.52
CA VAL A 160 -10.98 -4.91 0.81
C VAL A 160 -10.24 -5.29 -0.47
N TYR A 161 -8.96 -5.61 -0.33
CA TYR A 161 -8.07 -5.92 -1.45
C TYR A 161 -7.60 -7.37 -1.33
N THR A 162 -7.85 -8.16 -2.37
CA THR A 162 -7.41 -9.55 -2.44
C THR A 162 -6.29 -9.69 -3.46
N LEU A 163 -5.14 -10.19 -3.04
CA LEU A 163 -4.05 -10.56 -3.94
C LEU A 163 -4.47 -11.73 -4.83
N THR A 164 -4.20 -11.61 -6.13
CA THR A 164 -4.36 -12.74 -7.05
C THR A 164 -3.32 -13.83 -6.76
N PRO A 165 -3.55 -15.10 -7.18
CA PRO A 165 -2.61 -16.19 -6.95
C PRO A 165 -1.21 -15.88 -7.46
N ILE A 166 -1.10 -15.25 -8.64
CA ILE A 166 0.17 -14.85 -9.27
C ILE A 166 0.92 -13.85 -8.38
N ALA A 167 0.26 -12.77 -7.96
CA ALA A 167 0.88 -11.77 -7.09
C ALA A 167 1.28 -12.36 -5.73
N ARG A 168 0.47 -13.28 -5.19
CA ARG A 168 0.72 -13.92 -3.90
C ARG A 168 1.88 -14.91 -3.93
N GLN A 169 2.07 -15.60 -5.03
CA GLN A 169 3.21 -16.51 -5.19
C GLN A 169 4.50 -15.68 -5.25
N LEU A 170 4.55 -14.69 -6.14
CA LEU A 170 5.70 -13.84 -6.33
C LEU A 170 6.15 -13.12 -5.05
N LEU A 171 5.23 -12.52 -4.29
CA LEU A 171 5.57 -11.79 -3.06
C LEU A 171 5.92 -12.71 -1.89
N ARG A 172 5.55 -13.99 -1.95
CA ARG A 172 5.99 -15.01 -0.98
C ARG A 172 7.40 -15.49 -1.29
N ASP A 173 7.73 -15.63 -2.58
CA ASP A 173 9.07 -16.00 -3.02
C ASP A 173 10.09 -14.88 -2.71
N GLU A 174 9.64 -13.61 -2.66
CA GLU A 174 10.46 -12.45 -2.24
C GLU A 174 10.64 -12.34 -0.71
N SER A 175 9.70 -12.84 0.09
CA SER A 175 9.85 -12.88 1.55
C SER A 175 10.79 -14.02 1.92
N PRO A 176 12.06 -13.77 2.30
CA PRO A 176 12.91 -14.87 2.70
C PRO A 176 12.27 -15.51 3.93
N ALA A 177 12.22 -16.84 3.92
CA ALA A 177 11.96 -17.65 5.10
C ALA A 177 12.61 -16.96 6.29
N GLN A 178 11.81 -16.62 7.31
CA GLN A 178 12.34 -16.20 8.58
C GLN A 178 13.42 -17.21 8.94
N VAL A 179 14.68 -16.76 8.93
CA VAL A 179 15.82 -17.55 9.40
C VAL A 179 15.50 -17.78 10.87
N SER A 180 14.95 -18.96 11.16
CA SER A 180 14.83 -19.47 12.50
C SER A 180 16.25 -19.54 13.04
N ASP A 181 16.58 -18.61 13.94
CA ASP A 181 17.80 -18.66 14.73
C ASP A 181 17.71 -19.86 15.68
N SER A 182 17.94 -21.06 15.15
CA SER A 182 18.26 -22.23 15.95
C SER A 182 19.72 -22.13 16.35
N ARG A 183 19.99 -21.37 17.41
CA ARG A 183 21.27 -21.43 18.13
C ARG A 183 21.50 -22.87 18.59
N PRO A 184 22.57 -23.57 18.18
CA PRO A 184 22.95 -24.81 18.85
C PRO A 184 23.55 -24.46 20.21
N ALA A 185 23.07 -25.14 21.26
CA ALA A 185 23.68 -25.11 22.58
C ALA A 185 25.16 -25.52 22.47
N ARG A 186 26.07 -24.57 22.70
CA ARG A 186 27.50 -24.88 22.85
C ARG A 186 27.76 -25.33 24.29
N PHE A 187 28.15 -26.59 24.38
CA PHE A 187 28.84 -27.28 25.46
C PHE A 187 29.64 -26.37 26.41
N ALA A 188 29.33 -26.43 27.70
CA ALA A 188 30.26 -26.13 28.77
C ALA A 188 31.00 -27.43 29.13
N ARG A 189 32.33 -27.37 29.09
CA ARG A 189 33.22 -28.31 29.78
C ARG A 189 33.63 -27.70 31.11
#